data_AF-A0A3D9I1X5-F1
#
_entry.id   AF-A0A3D9I1X5-F1
#
_cell.length_a   1.000
_cell.length_b   1.000
_cell.length_c   1.000
_cell.angle_alpha   90.00
_cell.angle_beta   90.00
_cell.angle_gamma   90.00
#
_symmetry.space_group_name_H-M   'P 1'
#
loop_
_entity.id
_entity.type
_entity.pdbx_description
1 polymer ?
#
loop_
_entity_poly.entity_id
_entity_poly.type
_entity_poly.pdbx_seq_one_letter_code
_entity_poly.pdbx_strand_id
1 'polypeptide(L)'
;MGKFQADTFSKEDMCITRVDDNKSLCYGDARSDIEKALGSGSQAQTNSINYKSGVTVFYRDNKVVGFALSEGSQDIYKTARGAQIGMTKEEVKSLYGQRFAYEPMEFNLDYAYDTMTGTLVEKEEVYSSKLQQLREQIFLTSVMFDGNNNGAASFIGLIDQKMALFLE
;
A
#
# COMPACT_ATOMS: atom_id res chain seq x y z
N MET A 1 -13.66 15.48 -10.17
CA MET A 1 -13.88 14.27 -11.00
C MET A 1 -12.56 13.55 -11.09
N GLY A 2 -12.49 12.35 -10.51
CA GLY A 2 -11.24 11.67 -10.17
C GLY A 2 -10.53 11.05 -11.37
N LYS A 3 -9.20 11.10 -11.35
CA LYS A 3 -8.28 10.52 -12.34
C LYS A 3 -8.30 8.98 -12.35
N PHE A 4 -8.86 8.35 -11.31
CA PHE A 4 -8.83 6.91 -11.09
C PHE A 4 -10.18 6.26 -11.36
N GLN A 5 -10.15 5.05 -11.92
CA GLN A 5 -11.31 4.22 -12.20
C GLN A 5 -11.24 2.93 -11.36
N ALA A 6 -12.37 2.51 -10.77
CA ALA A 6 -12.47 1.22 -10.07
C ALA A 6 -12.14 0.04 -11.00
N ASP A 7 -11.63 -1.06 -10.43
CA ASP A 7 -11.20 -2.28 -11.13
C ASP A 7 -10.09 -2.04 -12.17
N THR A 8 -9.35 -0.95 -12.03
CA THR A 8 -8.14 -0.64 -12.80
C THR A 8 -7.03 -0.21 -11.84
N PHE A 9 -5.78 -0.35 -12.24
CA PHE A 9 -4.63 0.04 -11.42
C PHE A 9 -3.47 0.49 -12.32
N SER A 10 -2.67 1.42 -11.82
CA SER A 10 -1.57 2.06 -12.52
C SER A 10 -0.41 2.33 -11.57
N LYS A 11 0.73 2.76 -12.10
CA LYS A 11 1.88 3.13 -11.26
C LYS A 11 1.59 4.30 -10.32
N GLU A 12 0.62 5.16 -10.65
CA GLU A 12 0.24 6.28 -9.79
C GLU A 12 -0.47 5.81 -8.51
N ASP A 13 -1.09 4.63 -8.55
CA ASP A 13 -1.73 4.01 -7.40
C ASP A 13 -0.70 3.46 -6.39
N MET A 14 0.57 3.39 -6.78
CA MET A 14 1.69 2.94 -5.94
C MET A 14 2.30 4.07 -5.10
N CYS A 15 1.50 5.11 -4.82
CA CYS A 15 1.92 6.29 -4.10
C CYS A 15 1.03 6.55 -2.87
N ILE A 16 1.63 7.17 -1.86
CA ILE A 16 0.91 7.87 -0.80
C ILE A 16 0.96 9.37 -1.05
N THR A 17 -0.07 10.08 -0.60
CA THR A 17 -0.23 11.52 -0.77
C THR A 17 -0.48 12.16 0.59
N ARG A 18 0.25 13.23 0.89
CA ARG A 18 0.01 14.03 2.09
C ARG A 18 -1.27 14.83 1.95
N VAL A 19 -2.08 14.88 3.00
CA VAL A 19 -3.42 15.48 2.97
C VAL A 19 -3.39 17.00 2.83
N ASP A 20 -2.41 17.66 3.46
CA ASP A 20 -2.34 19.12 3.57
C ASP A 20 -1.99 19.83 2.25
N ASP A 21 -1.04 19.29 1.50
CA ASP A 21 -0.46 19.93 0.33
C ASP A 21 -0.43 19.04 -0.92
N ASN A 22 -1.01 17.84 -0.84
CA ASN A 22 -1.07 16.86 -1.91
C ASN A 22 0.31 16.41 -2.45
N LYS A 23 1.39 16.59 -1.68
CA LYS A 23 2.70 16.04 -2.05
C LYS A 23 2.65 14.51 -2.02
N SER A 24 3.09 13.89 -3.11
CA SER A 24 3.09 12.43 -3.24
C SER A 24 4.47 11.83 -3.07
N LEU A 25 4.52 10.66 -2.48
CA LEU A 25 5.70 9.80 -2.31
C LEU A 25 5.36 8.45 -2.92
N CYS A 26 6.20 7.97 -3.83
CA CYS A 26 5.87 6.88 -4.74
C CYS A 26 6.86 5.73 -4.64
N TYR A 27 6.38 4.54 -5.02
CA TYR A 27 7.23 3.40 -5.28
C TYR A 27 8.34 3.78 -6.28
N GLY A 28 9.57 3.36 -5.98
CA GLY A 28 10.75 3.65 -6.80
C GLY A 28 11.44 4.97 -6.49
N ASP A 29 10.85 5.85 -5.67
CA ASP A 29 11.48 7.10 -5.23
C ASP A 29 12.80 6.83 -4.51
N ALA A 30 13.74 7.76 -4.63
CA ALA A 30 15.00 7.68 -3.91
C ALA A 30 14.79 7.89 -2.41
N ARG A 31 15.47 7.10 -1.58
CA ARG A 31 15.45 7.24 -0.12
C ARG A 31 15.74 8.67 0.34
N SER A 32 16.68 9.35 -0.30
CA SER A 32 17.02 10.75 0.01
C SER A 32 15.85 11.71 -0.18
N ASP A 33 14.97 11.46 -1.13
CA ASP A 33 13.82 12.33 -1.39
C ASP A 33 12.68 12.07 -0.40
N ILE A 34 12.54 10.82 0.03
CA ILE A 34 11.66 10.46 1.15
C ILE A 34 12.13 11.10 2.46
N GLU A 35 13.41 11.02 2.79
CA GLU A 35 13.97 11.60 4.02
C GLU A 35 13.84 13.14 4.03
N LYS A 36 13.94 13.81 2.87
CA LYS A 36 13.63 15.25 2.76
C LYS A 36 12.15 15.55 3.03
N ALA A 37 11.25 14.64 2.69
CA ALA A 37 9.80 14.84 2.83
C ALA A 37 9.28 14.47 4.22
N LEU A 38 9.75 13.36 4.79
CA LEU A 38 9.29 12.79 6.06
C LEU A 38 10.18 13.15 7.26
N GLY A 39 11.37 13.71 7.00
CA GLY A 39 12.37 13.99 8.03
C GLY A 39 13.12 12.72 8.47
N SER A 40 13.67 12.77 9.68
CA SER A 40 14.40 11.63 10.26
C SER A 40 13.44 10.56 10.76
N GLY A 41 13.68 9.32 10.34
CA GLY A 41 13.00 8.13 10.87
C GLY A 41 13.87 7.32 11.81
N SER A 42 13.29 6.26 12.35
CA SER A 42 13.97 5.24 13.15
C SER A 42 13.88 3.89 12.46
N GLN A 43 14.92 3.07 12.60
CA GLN A 43 14.90 1.73 12.03
C GLN A 43 13.74 0.94 12.63
N ALA A 44 12.89 0.35 11.77
CA ALA A 44 11.77 -0.48 12.20
C ALA A 44 12.18 -1.95 12.21
N GLN A 45 12.56 -2.46 11.02
CA GLN A 45 13.17 -3.77 10.80
C GLN A 45 14.24 -3.65 9.72
N THR A 46 14.91 -4.74 9.35
CA THR A 46 15.82 -4.77 8.20
C THR A 46 15.12 -4.19 6.97
N ASN A 47 15.74 -3.19 6.35
CA ASN A 47 15.23 -2.49 5.16
C ASN A 47 13.96 -1.65 5.34
N SER A 48 13.51 -1.36 6.56
CA SER A 48 12.36 -0.46 6.79
C SER A 48 12.63 0.61 7.84
N ILE A 49 12.01 1.77 7.64
CA ILE A 49 12.15 2.95 8.50
C ILE A 49 10.76 3.44 8.90
N ASN A 50 10.55 3.61 10.21
CA ASN A 50 9.36 4.25 10.78
C ASN A 50 9.59 5.76 10.90
N TYR A 51 8.62 6.53 10.44
CA TYR A 51 8.59 7.98 10.56
C TYR A 51 7.53 8.41 11.57
N LYS A 52 7.72 9.58 12.18
CA LYS A 52 6.80 10.11 13.22
C LYS A 52 5.36 10.27 12.75
N SER A 53 5.14 10.42 11.45
CA SER A 53 3.82 10.54 10.83
C SER A 53 3.08 9.20 10.68
N GLY A 54 3.48 8.14 11.41
CA GLY A 54 2.89 6.80 11.29
C GLY A 54 3.08 6.11 9.94
N VAL A 55 3.98 6.64 9.10
CA VAL A 55 4.37 6.03 7.83
C VAL A 55 5.59 5.16 8.06
N THR A 56 5.54 3.91 7.61
CA THR A 56 6.72 3.06 7.45
C THR A 56 7.09 2.99 5.98
N VAL A 57 8.38 3.13 5.67
CA VAL A 57 8.88 3.03 4.28
C VAL A 57 9.85 1.88 4.18
N PHE A 58 9.65 1.05 3.15
CA PHE A 58 10.46 -0.12 2.84
C PHE A 58 11.40 0.23 1.69
N TYR A 59 12.67 -0.17 1.83
CA TYR A 59 13.72 0.18 0.88
C TYR A 59 14.42 -1.06 0.30
N ARG A 60 14.78 -1.01 -0.97
CA ARG A 60 15.71 -1.94 -1.62
C ARG A 60 16.62 -1.13 -2.51
N ASP A 61 17.94 -1.33 -2.40
CA ASP A 61 18.94 -0.61 -3.19
C ASP A 61 18.76 0.92 -3.18
N ASN A 62 18.50 1.48 -1.98
CA ASN A 62 18.21 2.90 -1.74
C ASN A 62 16.98 3.48 -2.48
N LYS A 63 16.07 2.62 -2.94
CA LYS A 63 14.79 3.00 -3.54
C LYS A 63 13.62 2.49 -2.72
N VAL A 64 12.52 3.22 -2.74
CA VAL A 64 11.27 2.78 -2.14
C VAL A 64 10.74 1.54 -2.85
N VAL A 65 10.41 0.52 -2.08
CA VAL A 65 9.71 -0.69 -2.53
C VAL A 65 8.38 -0.93 -1.81
N GLY A 66 8.02 -0.03 -0.90
CA GLY A 66 6.69 0.02 -0.33
C GLY A 66 6.51 1.05 0.77
N PHE A 67 5.24 1.26 1.10
CA PHE A 67 4.79 2.07 2.21
C PHE A 67 3.83 1.25 3.08
N ALA A 68 3.81 1.55 4.36
CA ALA A 68 2.71 1.19 5.24
C ALA A 68 2.22 2.42 6.00
N LEU A 69 0.90 2.52 6.12
CA LEU A 69 0.18 3.52 6.89
C LEU A 69 -0.39 2.84 8.13
N SER A 70 -0.19 3.45 9.30
CA SER A 70 -0.69 3.02 10.61
C SER A 70 -1.48 4.15 11.27
N GLU A 71 -2.05 3.93 12.46
CA GLU A 71 -2.83 4.93 13.22
C GLU A 71 -2.20 6.34 13.24
N GLY A 72 -0.88 6.45 13.45
CA GLY A 72 -0.19 7.74 13.47
C GLY A 72 -0.20 8.52 12.14
N SER A 73 -0.66 7.91 11.05
CA SER A 73 -0.79 8.51 9.72
C SER A 73 -2.19 9.00 9.39
N GLN A 74 -3.17 8.71 10.25
CA GLN A 74 -4.54 9.17 10.11
C GLN A 74 -4.57 10.69 9.94
N ASP A 75 -5.38 11.17 8.98
CA ASP A 75 -5.51 12.59 8.59
C ASP A 75 -4.23 13.28 8.08
N ILE A 76 -3.08 12.57 8.04
CA ILE A 76 -1.81 13.09 7.52
C ILE A 76 -1.54 12.55 6.12
N TYR A 77 -1.74 11.25 5.91
CA TYR A 77 -1.49 10.57 4.64
C TYR A 77 -2.70 9.77 4.18
N LYS A 78 -2.79 9.61 2.86
CA LYS A 78 -3.74 8.73 2.16
C LYS A 78 -3.04 8.04 1.01
N THR A 79 -3.58 6.94 0.53
CA THR A 79 -3.17 6.40 -0.78
C THR A 79 -3.53 7.38 -1.89
N ALA A 80 -2.94 7.25 -3.08
CA ALA A 80 -3.29 8.12 -4.22
C ALA A 80 -4.80 8.09 -4.57
N ARG A 81 -5.47 6.96 -4.32
CA ARG A 81 -6.93 6.81 -4.47
C ARG A 81 -7.75 7.41 -3.34
N GLY A 82 -7.11 7.81 -2.25
CA GLY A 82 -7.75 8.44 -1.10
C GLY A 82 -8.06 7.50 0.05
N ALA A 83 -7.70 6.22 0.00
CA ALA A 83 -7.86 5.33 1.16
C ALA A 83 -6.99 5.79 2.33
N GLN A 84 -7.59 5.81 3.52
CA GLN A 84 -6.99 6.28 4.77
C GLN A 84 -7.32 5.32 5.91
N ILE A 85 -6.49 5.39 6.96
CA ILE A 85 -6.80 4.78 8.25
C ILE A 85 -8.15 5.31 8.75
N GLY A 86 -8.96 4.42 9.29
CA GLY A 86 -10.33 4.68 9.75
C GLY A 86 -11.42 4.38 8.71
N MET A 87 -11.09 4.19 7.43
CA MET A 87 -12.11 3.87 6.41
C MET A 87 -12.64 2.45 6.55
N THR A 88 -13.92 2.25 6.27
CA THR A 88 -14.57 0.94 6.20
C THR A 88 -14.12 0.13 4.99
N LYS A 89 -14.31 -1.20 5.04
CA LYS A 89 -14.02 -2.10 3.91
C LYS A 89 -14.80 -1.70 2.66
N GLU A 90 -16.05 -1.29 2.80
CA GLU A 90 -16.92 -0.84 1.70
C GLU A 90 -16.42 0.46 1.07
N GLU A 91 -15.97 1.43 1.87
CA GLU A 91 -15.37 2.67 1.36
C GLU A 91 -14.11 2.38 0.56
N VAL A 92 -13.24 1.49 1.05
CA VAL A 92 -12.04 1.07 0.31
C VAL A 92 -12.43 0.37 -1.01
N LYS A 93 -13.40 -0.56 -0.98
CA LYS A 93 -13.91 -1.23 -2.20
C LYS A 93 -14.50 -0.23 -3.20
N SER A 94 -15.11 0.86 -2.74
CA SER A 94 -15.62 1.93 -3.62
C SER A 94 -14.49 2.65 -4.38
N LEU A 95 -13.30 2.76 -3.78
CA LEU A 95 -12.13 3.40 -4.40
C LEU A 95 -11.39 2.48 -5.39
N TYR A 96 -11.25 1.20 -5.05
CA TYR A 96 -10.43 0.24 -5.80
C TYR A 96 -11.23 -0.67 -6.74
N GLY A 97 -12.52 -0.87 -6.47
CA GLY A 97 -13.37 -1.83 -7.16
C GLY A 97 -13.48 -3.17 -6.43
N GLN A 98 -14.34 -4.05 -6.93
CA GLN A 98 -14.66 -5.34 -6.30
C GLN A 98 -14.16 -6.55 -7.08
N ARG A 99 -13.91 -6.40 -8.38
CA ARG A 99 -13.64 -7.54 -9.26
C ARG A 99 -12.37 -8.29 -8.86
N PHE A 100 -11.31 -7.53 -8.60
CA PHE A 100 -9.97 -8.06 -8.27
C PHE A 100 -9.68 -8.10 -6.76
N ALA A 101 -10.65 -7.69 -5.94
CA ALA A 101 -10.55 -7.75 -4.50
C ALA A 101 -10.50 -9.21 -4.04
N TYR A 102 -9.58 -9.53 -3.13
CA TYR A 102 -9.57 -10.81 -2.43
C TYR A 102 -9.26 -10.64 -0.95
N GLU A 103 -9.71 -11.59 -0.14
CA GLU A 103 -9.62 -11.53 1.32
C GLU A 103 -8.79 -12.74 1.78
N PRO A 104 -7.45 -12.61 1.91
CA PRO A 104 -6.60 -13.74 2.29
C PRO A 104 -6.80 -14.19 3.74
N MET A 105 -7.35 -13.30 4.58
CA MET A 105 -7.72 -13.51 5.98
C MET A 105 -9.00 -12.71 6.29
N GLU A 106 -9.69 -13.04 7.38
CA GLU A 106 -11.02 -12.51 7.75
C GLU A 106 -11.11 -10.98 7.77
N PHE A 107 -10.03 -10.30 8.17
CA PHE A 107 -9.97 -8.84 8.31
C PHE A 107 -9.05 -8.18 7.29
N ASN A 108 -8.80 -8.83 6.16
CA ASN A 108 -7.93 -8.29 5.10
C ASN A 108 -8.72 -8.02 3.82
N LEU A 109 -8.30 -7.00 3.09
CA LEU A 109 -8.71 -6.73 1.71
C LEU A 109 -7.46 -6.43 0.91
N ASP A 110 -7.18 -7.28 -0.07
CA ASP A 110 -6.01 -7.18 -0.90
C ASP A 110 -6.38 -7.02 -2.38
N TYR A 111 -5.49 -6.34 -3.09
CA TYR A 111 -5.43 -6.25 -4.54
C TYR A 111 -3.99 -6.51 -4.96
N ALA A 112 -3.81 -7.33 -6.00
CA ALA A 112 -2.50 -7.63 -6.57
C ALA A 112 -2.39 -7.06 -7.97
N TYR A 113 -1.26 -6.42 -8.26
CA TYR A 113 -0.96 -5.77 -9.54
C TYR A 113 0.38 -6.26 -10.06
N ASP A 114 0.39 -6.83 -11.27
CA ASP A 114 1.63 -7.16 -11.97
C ASP A 114 2.18 -5.90 -12.63
N THR A 115 3.27 -5.37 -12.05
CA THR A 115 3.91 -4.14 -12.52
C THR A 115 4.61 -4.29 -13.86
N MET A 116 4.86 -5.52 -14.31
CA MET A 116 5.50 -5.79 -15.59
C MET A 116 4.48 -5.83 -16.73
N THR A 117 3.37 -6.54 -16.55
CA THR A 117 2.27 -6.56 -17.54
C THR A 117 1.40 -5.33 -17.46
N GLY A 118 1.39 -4.65 -16.31
CA GLY A 118 0.58 -3.48 -16.05
C GLY A 118 -0.89 -3.82 -15.77
N THR A 119 -1.18 -5.01 -15.24
CA THR A 119 -2.54 -5.52 -15.05
C THR A 119 -2.80 -5.96 -13.62
N LEU A 120 -4.03 -5.75 -13.14
CA LEU A 120 -4.50 -6.41 -11.92
C LEU A 120 -4.51 -7.93 -12.13
N VAL A 121 -4.17 -8.65 -11.06
CA VAL A 121 -4.10 -10.10 -11.01
C VAL A 121 -5.43 -10.64 -10.49
N GLU A 122 -5.98 -11.64 -11.17
CA GLU A 122 -7.20 -12.33 -10.72
C GLU A 122 -6.90 -13.11 -9.43
N LYS A 123 -7.85 -13.13 -8.47
CA LYS A 123 -7.64 -13.68 -7.12
C LYS A 123 -7.17 -15.14 -7.11
N GLU A 124 -7.57 -15.93 -8.09
CA GLU A 124 -7.18 -17.33 -8.26
C GLU A 124 -5.69 -17.48 -8.64
N GLU A 125 -5.08 -16.43 -9.23
CA GLU A 125 -3.71 -16.47 -9.73
C GLU A 125 -2.68 -15.92 -8.73
N VAL A 126 -3.10 -15.13 -7.74
CA VAL A 126 -2.23 -14.44 -6.77
C VAL A 126 -1.22 -15.37 -6.10
N TYR A 127 -1.63 -16.60 -5.81
CA TYR A 127 -0.81 -17.62 -5.15
C TYR A 127 -0.23 -18.66 -6.11
N SER A 128 -0.39 -18.49 -7.42
CA SER A 128 0.16 -19.41 -8.42
C SER A 128 1.68 -19.51 -8.30
N SER A 129 2.23 -20.69 -8.57
CA SER A 129 3.68 -20.93 -8.54
C SER A 129 4.46 -19.97 -9.44
N LYS A 130 3.84 -19.55 -10.56
CA LYS A 130 4.38 -18.52 -11.46
C LYS A 130 4.58 -17.19 -10.75
N LEU A 131 3.54 -16.65 -10.11
CA LEU A 131 3.64 -15.34 -9.44
C LEU A 131 4.52 -15.39 -8.19
N GLN A 132 4.58 -16.52 -7.50
CA GLN A 132 5.49 -16.71 -6.38
C GLN A 132 6.98 -16.60 -6.75
N GLN A 133 7.35 -16.77 -8.02
CA GLN A 133 8.72 -16.54 -8.51
C GLN A 133 8.95 -15.06 -8.91
N LEU A 134 7.89 -14.27 -9.03
CA LEU A 134 7.89 -12.89 -9.50
C LEU A 134 7.47 -11.90 -8.40
N ARG A 135 7.70 -12.23 -7.13
CA ARG A 135 7.21 -11.44 -5.97
C ARG A 135 7.65 -9.98 -5.95
N GLU A 136 8.78 -9.65 -6.58
CA GLU A 136 9.22 -8.24 -6.70
C GLU A 136 8.42 -7.45 -7.74
N GLN A 137 7.76 -8.15 -8.68
CA GLN A 137 6.95 -7.57 -9.75
C GLN A 137 5.49 -7.44 -9.34
N ILE A 138 5.04 -8.22 -8.35
CA ILE A 138 3.69 -8.15 -7.81
C ILE A 138 3.65 -7.08 -6.73
N PHE A 139 2.90 -6.02 -7.00
CA PHE A 139 2.59 -4.98 -6.05
C PHE A 139 1.26 -5.28 -5.37
N LEU A 140 1.21 -5.10 -4.06
CA LEU A 140 0.05 -5.33 -3.23
C LEU A 140 -0.46 -4.01 -2.68
N THR A 141 -1.76 -3.79 -2.85
CA THR A 141 -2.52 -2.91 -1.96
C THR A 141 -3.22 -3.81 -0.95
N SER A 142 -2.78 -3.78 0.29
CA SER A 142 -3.36 -4.58 1.38
C SER A 142 -3.93 -3.64 2.44
N VAL A 143 -5.16 -3.89 2.86
CA VAL A 143 -5.81 -3.16 3.95
C VAL A 143 -6.20 -4.16 5.03
N MET A 144 -5.74 -3.93 6.25
CA MET A 144 -6.20 -4.66 7.42
C MET A 144 -7.20 -3.80 8.17
N PHE A 145 -8.32 -4.41 8.53
CA PHE A 145 -9.38 -3.81 9.30
C PHE A 145 -9.26 -4.30 10.73
N ASP A 146 -9.54 -3.45 11.72
CA ASP A 146 -9.67 -3.96 13.07
C ASP A 146 -10.92 -4.85 13.17
N GLY A 147 -10.87 -5.89 14.00
CA GLY A 147 -12.03 -6.72 14.29
C GLY A 147 -13.01 -6.08 15.28
N ASN A 148 -12.72 -4.88 15.79
CA ASN A 148 -13.40 -4.20 16.90
C ASN A 148 -13.36 -2.66 16.73
N ASN A 149 -14.23 -2.10 15.88
CA ASN A 149 -14.61 -0.69 15.68
C ASN A 149 -15.33 -0.61 14.32
N ASN A 150 -16.39 -1.41 14.16
CA ASN A 150 -17.12 -1.56 12.89
C ASN A 150 -16.28 -2.02 11.68
N GLY A 151 -15.07 -2.56 11.87
CA GLY A 151 -14.23 -2.99 10.75
C GLY A 151 -13.52 -1.84 10.06
N ALA A 152 -13.04 -0.84 10.80
CA ALA A 152 -12.29 0.28 10.26
C ALA A 152 -10.84 -0.10 9.91
N ALA A 153 -10.29 0.48 8.83
CA ALA A 153 -8.92 0.23 8.39
C ALA A 153 -7.93 0.68 9.46
N SER A 154 -7.15 -0.26 10.01
CA SER A 154 -6.11 -0.01 11.01
C SER A 154 -4.70 -0.02 10.41
N PHE A 155 -4.56 -0.61 9.22
CA PHE A 155 -3.31 -0.67 8.47
C PHE A 155 -3.58 -0.64 6.97
N ILE A 156 -2.77 0.11 6.22
CA ILE A 156 -2.77 0.09 4.76
C ILE A 156 -1.34 -0.10 4.25
N GLY A 157 -1.08 -1.20 3.56
CA GLY A 157 0.17 -1.50 2.87
C GLY A 157 0.07 -1.24 1.36
N LEU A 158 1.06 -0.55 0.82
CA LEU A 158 1.30 -0.35 -0.61
C LEU A 158 2.72 -0.84 -0.92
N ILE A 159 2.89 -2.13 -1.22
CA ILE A 159 4.18 -2.81 -1.07
C ILE A 159 4.37 -3.93 -2.09
N ASP A 160 5.60 -4.17 -2.56
CA ASP A 160 5.85 -5.38 -3.35
C ASP A 160 5.71 -6.66 -2.51
N GLN A 161 5.27 -7.75 -3.14
CA GLN A 161 4.95 -9.01 -2.48
C GLN A 161 6.17 -9.65 -1.82
N LYS A 162 7.40 -9.33 -2.28
CA LYS A 162 8.62 -9.81 -1.63
C LYS A 162 8.84 -9.14 -0.28
N MET A 163 8.60 -7.83 -0.17
CA MET A 163 8.72 -7.12 1.10
C MET A 163 7.54 -7.39 2.03
N ALA A 164 6.36 -7.66 1.49
CA ALA A 164 5.19 -8.01 2.28
C ALA A 164 5.42 -9.26 3.17
N LEU A 165 6.34 -10.15 2.80
CA LEU A 165 6.72 -11.32 3.62
C LEU A 165 7.41 -10.96 4.95
N PHE A 166 7.86 -9.72 5.12
CA PHE A 166 8.47 -9.24 6.36
C PHE A 166 7.47 -8.46 7.24
N LEU A 167 6.23 -8.32 6.79
CA LEU A 167 5.11 -7.84 7.59
C LEU A 167 4.53 -9.02 8.39
N GLU A 168 5.29 -9.53 9.36
CA GLU A 168 4.82 -10.50 10.37
C GLU A 168 4.54 -9.81 11.71
#